data_AF-A0A8X8GCG5-F1
#
_entry.id   AF-A0A8X8GCG5-F1
#
_cell.length_a   1.000
_cell.length_b   1.000
_cell.length_c   1.000
_cell.angle_alpha   90.00
_cell.angle_beta   90.00
_cell.angle_gamma   90.00
#
_symmetry.space_group_name_H-M   'P 1'
#
loop_
_entity.id
_entity.type
_entity.pdbx_description
1 polymer ?
#
loop_
_entity_poly.entity_id
_entity_poly.type
_entity_poly.pdbx_seq_one_letter_code
_entity_poly.pdbx_strand_id
1 'polypeptide(L)'
;MLFTEPYAGPTPIVQVIASARREISLNVYYLSSWPILNALRAAHTRGVAVRVILDKHPYGMKSWMIQKEVRAVQATGAALQWAPPRFEAAPGRYVFDHAKYVCDTHECEIGTSNFDWSAFRIIPPKKIYIEER
;
A
#
# COMPACT_ATOMS: atom_id res chain seq x y z
N MET A 1 2.40 6.98 17.59
CA MET A 1 0.97 6.68 17.90
C MET A 1 0.68 5.25 17.48
N LEU A 2 -0.34 4.59 18.06
CA LEU A 2 -0.79 3.26 17.66
C LEU A 2 -2.21 3.36 17.12
N PHE A 3 -2.46 2.75 15.98
CA PHE A 3 -3.77 2.68 15.33
C PHE A 3 -4.14 1.22 15.09
N THR A 4 -5.44 0.94 14.98
CA THR A 4 -5.95 -0.42 14.74
C THR A 4 -6.90 -0.43 13.55
N GLU A 5 -6.67 -1.33 12.61
CA GLU A 5 -7.55 -1.61 11.48
C GLU A 5 -8.65 -2.62 11.88
N PRO A 6 -9.83 -2.55 11.24
CA PRO A 6 -10.21 -1.60 10.18
C PRO A 6 -10.62 -0.21 10.70
N TYR A 7 -10.67 0.02 12.02
CA TYR A 7 -11.25 1.22 12.62
C TYR A 7 -10.57 2.53 12.20
N ALA A 8 -9.23 2.58 12.20
CA ALA A 8 -8.50 3.77 11.75
C ALA A 8 -8.56 3.97 10.23
N GLY A 9 -8.85 2.89 9.48
CA GLY A 9 -8.83 2.86 8.02
C GLY A 9 -7.49 3.37 7.45
N PRO A 10 -7.49 4.01 6.27
CA PRO A 10 -6.28 4.55 5.66
C PRO A 10 -5.83 5.89 6.27
N THR A 11 -6.52 6.39 7.31
CA THR A 11 -6.33 7.75 7.83
C THR A 11 -4.89 8.04 8.28
N PRO A 12 -4.22 7.17 9.07
CA PRO A 12 -2.85 7.42 9.50
C PRO A 12 -1.87 7.55 8.32
N ILE A 13 -2.02 6.69 7.32
CA ILE A 13 -1.21 6.69 6.09
C ILE A 13 -1.44 8.00 5.31
N VAL A 14 -2.71 8.39 5.13
CA VAL A 14 -3.07 9.62 4.42
C VAL A 14 -2.54 10.86 5.15
N GLN A 15 -2.50 10.87 6.48
CA GLN A 15 -1.98 11.99 7.26
C GLN A 15 -0.49 12.21 7.01
N VAL A 16 0.33 11.16 7.04
CA VAL A 16 1.77 11.24 6.71
C VAL A 16 1.99 11.77 5.29
N ILE A 17 1.20 11.31 4.32
CA ILE A 17 1.30 11.78 2.93
C ILE A 17 0.87 13.25 2.79
N ALA A 18 -0.15 13.68 3.55
CA ALA A 18 -0.68 15.03 3.50
C ALA A 18 0.23 16.05 4.21
N SER A 19 0.92 15.65 5.28
CA SER A 19 1.87 16.48 6.03
C SER A 19 3.17 16.69 5.27
N ALA A 20 3.60 15.72 4.46
CA ALA A 20 4.86 15.75 3.71
C ALA A 20 5.07 17.03 2.88
N ARG A 21 6.31 17.55 2.95
CA ARG A 21 6.73 18.81 2.32
C ARG A 21 7.83 18.67 1.25
N ARG A 22 8.68 17.64 1.34
CA ARG A 22 9.86 17.48 0.47
C ARG A 22 9.84 16.18 -0.30
N GLU A 23 9.74 15.07 0.41
CA GLU A 23 9.70 13.75 -0.20
C GLU A 23 8.78 12.79 0.57
N ILE A 24 8.31 11.78 -0.16
CA ILE A 24 7.59 10.62 0.34
C ILE A 24 8.28 9.38 -0.20
N SER A 25 8.58 8.44 0.69
CA SER A 25 9.02 7.09 0.33
C SER A 25 8.00 6.09 0.85
N LEU A 26 7.39 5.35 -0.07
CA LEU A 26 6.39 4.33 0.24
C LEU A 26 6.88 2.98 -0.26
N ASN A 27 6.84 1.97 0.60
CA ASN A 27 7.00 0.57 0.20
C ASN A 27 5.78 -0.22 0.67
N VAL A 28 5.14 -0.92 -0.25
CA VAL A 28 4.01 -1.77 0.07
C VAL A 28 3.91 -2.94 -0.90
N TYR A 29 3.54 -4.09 -0.37
CA TYR A 29 3.27 -5.28 -1.16
C TYR A 29 2.11 -5.11 -2.17
N TYR A 30 1.07 -4.34 -1.82
CA TYR A 30 -0.08 -4.09 -2.67
C TYR A 30 -0.72 -2.71 -2.40
N LEU A 31 -1.03 -1.96 -3.45
CA LEU A 31 -1.54 -0.58 -3.42
C LEU A 31 -2.71 -0.39 -4.41
N SER A 32 -3.93 -0.28 -3.88
CA SER A 32 -5.12 0.05 -4.68
C SER A 32 -6.13 0.96 -3.99
N SER A 33 -5.81 1.41 -2.77
CA SER A 33 -6.65 2.32 -1.98
C SER A 33 -6.74 3.69 -2.64
N TRP A 34 -7.95 4.07 -3.09
CA TRP A 34 -8.21 5.38 -3.68
C TRP A 34 -7.84 6.56 -2.77
N PRO A 35 -8.16 6.55 -1.45
CA PRO A 35 -7.70 7.61 -0.53
C PRO A 35 -6.19 7.81 -0.55
N ILE A 36 -5.41 6.71 -0.52
CA ILE A 36 -3.95 6.76 -0.52
C ILE A 36 -3.43 7.26 -1.86
N LEU A 37 -3.92 6.71 -2.98
CA LEU A 37 -3.54 7.15 -4.33
C LEU A 37 -3.84 8.63 -4.59
N ASN A 38 -4.99 9.11 -4.13
CA ASN A 38 -5.35 10.53 -4.24
C ASN A 38 -4.47 11.42 -3.37
N ALA A 39 -4.10 10.98 -2.17
CA ALA A 39 -3.17 11.70 -1.31
C ALA A 39 -1.77 11.80 -1.94
N LEU A 40 -1.27 10.70 -2.54
CA LEU A 40 0.01 10.70 -3.26
C LEU A 40 -0.01 11.65 -4.46
N ARG A 41 -1.11 11.63 -5.25
CA ARG A 41 -1.29 12.59 -6.36
C ARG A 41 -1.27 14.03 -5.87
N ALA A 42 -2.02 14.32 -4.80
CA ALA A 42 -2.05 15.65 -4.21
C ALA A 42 -0.67 16.09 -3.71
N ALA A 43 0.11 15.19 -3.11
CA ALA A 43 1.48 15.48 -2.70
C ALA A 43 2.39 15.80 -3.88
N HIS A 44 2.33 14.97 -4.93
CA HIS A 44 3.07 15.22 -6.17
C HIS A 44 2.71 16.57 -6.80
N THR A 45 1.41 16.92 -6.88
CA THR A 45 0.96 18.24 -7.38
C THR A 45 1.50 19.40 -6.55
N ARG A 46 1.75 19.22 -5.25
CA ARG A 46 2.40 20.23 -4.39
C ARG A 46 3.92 20.36 -4.64
N GLY A 47 4.50 19.54 -5.52
CA GLY A 47 5.93 19.49 -5.79
C GLY A 47 6.72 18.55 -4.86
N VAL A 48 6.05 17.70 -4.08
CA VAL A 48 6.70 16.69 -3.24
C VAL A 48 7.22 15.55 -4.12
N ALA A 49 8.47 15.13 -3.92
CA ALA A 49 9.03 13.98 -4.60
C ALA A 49 8.41 12.69 -4.05
N VAL A 50 7.69 11.93 -4.86
CA VAL A 50 7.01 10.69 -4.43
C VAL A 50 7.70 9.48 -5.04
N ARG A 51 8.21 8.58 -4.20
CA ARG A 51 8.85 7.31 -4.59
C ARG A 51 8.03 6.14 -4.04
N VAL A 52 7.73 5.16 -4.88
CA VAL A 52 6.94 3.98 -4.52
C VAL A 52 7.71 2.72 -4.90
N ILE A 53 7.82 1.78 -3.97
CA ILE A 53 8.29 0.41 -4.20
C ILE A 53 7.08 -0.52 -4.10
N LEU A 54 6.91 -1.40 -5.09
CA LEU A 54 5.92 -2.48 -5.09
C LEU A 54 6.60 -3.84 -5.31
N ASP A 55 5.96 -4.90 -4.83
CA ASP A 55 6.28 -6.27 -5.23
C ASP A 55 5.86 -6.51 -6.68
N LYS A 56 6.74 -7.10 -7.49
CA LYS A 56 6.49 -7.33 -8.93
C LYS A 56 5.71 -8.61 -9.19
N HIS A 57 5.76 -9.59 -8.29
CA HIS A 57 5.12 -10.88 -8.45
C HIS A 57 4.25 -11.27 -7.23
N PRO A 58 3.28 -10.42 -6.84
CA PRO A 58 2.43 -10.71 -5.70
C PRO A 58 1.65 -12.02 -5.88
N TYR A 59 1.62 -12.82 -4.83
CA TYR A 59 0.96 -14.12 -4.78
C TYR A 59 -0.49 -14.05 -5.28
N GLY A 60 -0.79 -14.86 -6.31
CA GLY A 60 -2.13 -15.00 -6.85
C GLY A 60 -2.61 -13.85 -7.75
N MET A 61 -1.80 -12.79 -7.95
CA MET A 61 -2.16 -11.71 -8.86
C MET A 61 -1.80 -12.05 -10.31
N LYS A 62 -2.78 -11.84 -11.19
CA LYS A 62 -2.62 -11.98 -12.65
C LYS A 62 -1.97 -10.73 -13.21
N SER A 63 -1.26 -10.85 -14.34
CA SER A 63 -0.55 -9.74 -14.97
C SER A 63 -1.43 -8.50 -15.22
N TRP A 64 -2.70 -8.67 -15.61
CA TRP A 64 -3.61 -7.53 -15.83
C TRP A 64 -3.95 -6.76 -14.54
N MET A 65 -3.96 -7.42 -13.38
CA MET A 65 -4.16 -6.77 -12.08
C MET A 65 -2.94 -5.93 -11.72
N ILE A 66 -1.74 -6.50 -11.90
CA ILE A 66 -0.47 -5.79 -11.70
C ILE A 66 -0.41 -4.57 -12.63
N GLN A 67 -0.76 -4.71 -13.91
CA GLN A 67 -0.80 -3.59 -14.85
C GLN A 67 -1.86 -2.53 -14.49
N LYS A 68 -2.94 -2.91 -13.80
CA LYS A 68 -3.94 -1.94 -13.31
C LYS A 68 -3.39 -1.14 -12.13
N GLU A 69 -2.73 -1.81 -11.19
CA GLU A 69 -2.06 -1.20 -10.04
C GLU A 69 -0.94 -0.24 -10.49
N VAL A 70 -0.04 -0.70 -11.36
CA VAL A 70 1.04 0.12 -11.93
C VAL A 70 0.49 1.40 -12.55
N ARG A 71 -0.55 1.30 -13.39
CA ARG A 71 -1.18 2.48 -14.01
C ARG A 71 -1.77 3.43 -12.98
N ALA A 72 -2.39 2.90 -11.92
CA ALA A 72 -2.97 3.72 -10.86
C ALA A 72 -1.87 4.49 -10.10
N VAL A 73 -0.75 3.84 -9.78
CA VAL A 73 0.40 4.48 -9.13
C VAL A 73 1.06 5.52 -10.06
N GLN A 74 1.33 5.17 -11.31
CA GLN A 74 1.92 6.10 -12.29
C GLN A 74 1.03 7.34 -12.51
N ALA A 75 -0.30 7.18 -12.50
CA ALA A 75 -1.25 8.29 -12.60
C ALA A 75 -1.26 9.24 -11.38
N THR A 76 -0.49 8.96 -10.33
CA THR A 76 -0.23 9.91 -9.24
C THR A 76 0.96 10.84 -9.52
N GLY A 77 1.80 10.50 -10.50
CA GLY A 77 3.11 11.14 -10.73
C GLY A 77 4.26 10.56 -9.91
N ALA A 78 4.01 9.52 -9.11
CA ALA A 78 5.03 8.84 -8.35
C ALA A 78 6.06 8.13 -9.24
N ALA A 79 7.33 8.16 -8.82
CA ALA A 79 8.39 7.33 -9.36
C ALA A 79 8.25 5.90 -8.80
N LEU A 80 7.74 4.98 -9.63
CA LEU A 80 7.57 3.58 -9.28
C LEU A 80 8.86 2.78 -9.52
N GLN A 81 9.24 1.96 -8.55
CA GLN A 81 10.28 0.94 -8.63
C GLN A 81 9.74 -0.40 -8.17
N TRP A 82 10.35 -1.48 -8.65
CA TRP A 82 10.07 -2.82 -8.16
C TRP A 82 10.96 -3.14 -6.96
N ALA A 83 10.47 -4.03 -6.09
CA ALA A 83 11.29 -4.57 -5.03
C ALA A 83 12.54 -5.26 -5.61
N PRO A 84 13.69 -5.22 -4.90
CA PRO A 84 14.90 -5.88 -5.35
C PRO A 84 14.69 -7.38 -5.62
N PRO A 85 15.33 -8.00 -6.64
CA PRO A 85 15.13 -9.41 -7.00
C PRO A 85 15.34 -10.45 -5.89
N ARG A 86 16.06 -10.08 -4.81
CA ARG A 86 16.22 -10.93 -3.62
C ARG A 86 14.93 -11.09 -2.81
N PHE A 87 13.99 -10.15 -2.97
CA PHE A 87 12.68 -10.14 -2.31
C PHE A 87 11.54 -10.56 -3.25
N GLU A 88 11.86 -11.05 -4.45
CA GLU A 88 10.86 -11.37 -5.48
C GLU A 88 10.67 -12.87 -5.64
N ALA A 89 9.41 -13.27 -5.87
CA ALA A 89 9.07 -14.65 -6.14
C ALA A 89 9.61 -15.09 -7.51
N ALA A 90 9.99 -16.35 -7.59
CA ALA A 90 10.47 -16.99 -8.82
C ALA A 90 10.14 -18.49 -8.76
N PRO A 91 10.25 -19.24 -9.88
CA PRO A 91 10.10 -20.69 -9.84
C PRO A 91 10.98 -21.31 -8.74
N GLY A 92 10.36 -22.01 -7.78
CA GLY A 92 11.04 -22.60 -6.62
C GLY A 92 11.45 -21.62 -5.51
N ARG A 93 11.07 -20.33 -5.58
CA ARG A 93 11.36 -19.31 -4.56
C ARG A 93 10.09 -18.62 -4.09
N TYR A 94 9.75 -18.84 -2.81
CA TYR A 94 8.59 -18.23 -2.14
C TYR A 94 9.06 -17.07 -1.25
N VAL A 95 9.37 -15.94 -1.88
CA VAL A 95 9.86 -14.72 -1.21
C VAL A 95 9.10 -13.53 -1.79
N PHE A 96 8.72 -12.58 -0.93
CA PHE A 96 7.94 -11.40 -1.30
C PHE A 96 8.42 -10.19 -0.48
N ASP A 97 8.34 -8.99 -1.04
CA ASP A 97 8.50 -7.76 -0.25
C ASP A 97 7.20 -7.49 0.50
N HIS A 98 7.11 -8.03 1.71
CA HIS A 98 5.91 -7.94 2.53
C HIS A 98 5.96 -6.78 3.53
N ALA A 99 6.85 -5.80 3.37
CA ALA A 99 6.84 -4.58 4.18
C ALA A 99 5.67 -3.66 3.79
N LYS A 100 5.18 -2.87 4.75
CA LYS A 100 4.21 -1.78 4.51
C LYS A 100 4.58 -0.57 5.35
N TYR A 101 5.03 0.47 4.68
CA TYR A 101 5.34 1.73 5.34
C TYR A 101 5.25 2.90 4.36
N VAL A 102 4.96 4.07 4.90
CA VAL A 102 5.14 5.35 4.22
C VAL A 102 5.88 6.31 5.15
N CYS A 103 6.89 6.99 4.61
CA CYS A 103 7.69 7.95 5.36
C CYS A 103 7.79 9.26 4.59
N ASP A 104 7.82 10.37 5.32
CA ASP A 104 8.38 11.63 4.85
C ASP A 104 9.74 11.90 5.54
N THR A 105 10.18 13.15 5.63
CA THR A 105 11.45 13.51 6.29
C THR A 105 11.38 13.61 7.81
N HIS A 106 10.19 13.49 8.41
CA HIS A 106 9.95 13.70 9.84
C HIS A 106 9.24 12.53 10.52
N GLU A 107 8.37 11.83 9.81
CA GLU A 107 7.55 10.76 10.37
C GLU A 107 7.40 9.59 9.39
N CYS A 108 7.18 8.40 9.97
CA CYS A 108 6.83 7.19 9.25
C CYS A 108 5.58 6.58 9.86
N GLU A 109 4.68 6.14 8.99
CA GLU A 109 3.67 5.14 9.31
C GLU A 109 4.23 3.77 8.89
N ILE A 110 4.15 2.81 9.81
CA ILE A 110 4.60 1.43 9.60
C ILE A 110 3.49 0.53 10.13
N GLY A 111 3.03 -0.39 9.28
CA GLY A 111 1.85 -1.18 9.58
C GLY A 111 1.93 -2.61 9.04
N THR A 112 0.90 -3.40 9.37
CA THR A 112 0.74 -4.77 8.91
C THR A 112 -0.16 -4.89 7.69
N SER A 113 -1.00 -3.89 7.45
CA SER A 113 -2.03 -3.88 6.41
C SER A 113 -1.46 -3.49 5.05
N ASN A 114 -1.86 -4.20 4.00
CA ASN A 114 -1.65 -3.73 2.62
C ASN A 114 -2.43 -2.43 2.37
N PHE A 115 -2.03 -1.67 1.34
CA PHE A 115 -2.63 -0.37 1.03
C PHE A 115 -3.76 -0.51 0.01
N ASP A 116 -4.64 -1.48 0.23
CA ASP A 116 -5.77 -1.80 -0.62
C ASP A 116 -7.09 -1.65 0.12
N TRP A 117 -8.17 -1.53 -0.65
CA TRP A 117 -9.49 -1.28 -0.08
C TRP A 117 -9.98 -2.37 0.88
N SER A 118 -9.58 -3.64 0.65
CA SER A 118 -10.06 -4.75 1.47
C SER A 118 -9.44 -4.74 2.87
N ALA A 119 -8.22 -4.22 3.00
CA ALA A 119 -7.51 -4.10 4.28
C ALA A 119 -8.15 -3.06 5.22
N PHE A 120 -8.82 -2.03 4.68
CA PHE A 120 -9.34 -0.91 5.47
C PHE A 120 -10.85 -0.93 5.69
N ARG A 121 -11.57 -1.95 5.21
CA ARG A 121 -13.03 -2.02 5.34
C ARG A 121 -13.43 -2.92 6.52
N ILE A 122 -14.37 -2.44 7.33
CA ILE A 122 -15.15 -3.31 8.22
C ILE A 122 -16.01 -4.20 7.31
N ILE A 123 -15.59 -5.44 7.11
CA ILE A 123 -16.47 -6.48 6.60
C ILE A 123 -17.41 -6.80 7.77
N PRO A 124 -18.74 -6.59 7.66
CA PRO A 124 -19.64 -7.08 8.69
C PRO A 124 -19.38 -8.58 8.87
N PRO A 125 -19.29 -9.09 10.12
CA PRO A 125 -18.92 -10.47 10.34
C PRO A 125 -19.81 -11.36 9.47
N LYS A 126 -19.21 -12.22 8.64
CA LYS A 126 -19.95 -13.37 8.14
C LYS A 126 -20.43 -14.09 9.38
N LYS A 127 -21.73 -14.16 9.62
CA LYS A 127 -22.28 -14.99 10.69
C LYS A 127 -21.81 -16.41 10.41
N ILE A 128 -20.78 -16.86 11.13
CA ILE A 128 -20.45 -18.27 11.20
C ILE A 128 -21.46 -18.82 12.21
N TYR A 129 -22.51 -19.44 11.72
CA TYR A 129 -23.35 -20.29 12.55
C TYR A 129 -22.57 -21.59 12.75
N ILE A 130 -22.00 -21.77 13.94
CA ILE A 130 -21.58 -23.10 14.41
C ILE A 130 -22.81 -23.68 15.06
N GLU A 131 -23.47 -24.61 14.38
CA GLU A 131 -24.51 -25.44 14.98
C GLU A 131 -23.81 -26.68 15.55
N GLU A 132 -23.62 -26.70 16.87
CA GLU A 132 -23.21 -27.92 17.57
C GLU A 132 -24.42 -28.86 17.61
N ARG A 133 -24.24 -30.09 17.14
CA ARG A 133 -25.16 -31.20 17.41
C ARG A 133 -24.72 -31.95 18.66
#